data_AF-A0AAU7APF3-F1
#
_entry.id   AF-A0AAU7APF3-F1
#
_cell.length_a   1.000
_cell.length_b   1.000
_cell.length_c   1.000
_cell.angle_alpha   90.00
_cell.angle_beta   90.00
_cell.angle_gamma   90.00
#
_symmetry.space_group_name_H-M   'P 1'
#
loop_
_entity.id
_entity.type
_entity.pdbx_description
1 polymer ?
#
loop_
_entity_poly.entity_id
_entity_poly.type
_entity_poly.pdbx_seq_one_letter_code
_entity_poly.pdbx_strand_id
1 'polypeptide(L)'
;MVTPSNPASRRRRLLVGGSLGSVLLVGALPAGPAAAASVITRNACEYSYDQYWRDLDITLQGQLSTAGARAGDTVTATAQAFDVALPGWLAEYGYRFGILKAGDNDIDVSVWVAIRATNTVEGTAWQRLDGTATTTITALEDGTFVSASPITYAVAPLSPTTWTAKGGDIRIGQAPAGSLPSIPVGPNSSMRRPTGSVFIEARFGELLRLGFDCLPGGFVGAGAGYEEAPAAPYATTTVPATECISGVPAGGVAATDVQVLAPASVGSAASGQLFSLTPQLRYRLPQAYLQELRTAGRLRPGANTLGGSFVVAVDGTGTAPARRLATVPVPAGIVVTVPASGPITVSGGDATDAVSVTVPLPALEWTATGDAPAQFTAAARSSIGDLTSVAGTSGTVTPYGGLYGRLSFTTADGSTQHVSLDCVSGRVDAGTAGVAYAEAGDRPGGDQGRYAIRAFAPDAFAATRVTPATPPAPPVAVPDPVAPGGGTPAPPTVPAPPVVTPGPRPAVVPTKLRVLSVGLRSAQGKVPVSLQCAGTVGICRGTVTVRSTAILRVGRTRKQVTVTRAVSYRIDPGYTKLYKLVVGRDGATVLRARRKLAVQVVARPAGKNAPVTRKLVLTR
;
A
#
# COMPACT_ATOMS: atom_id res chain seq x y z
N MET A 1 -47.87 47.14 49.09
CA MET A 1 -48.03 45.71 48.75
C MET A 1 -48.93 45.63 47.54
N VAL A 2 -48.48 44.90 46.52
CA VAL A 2 -49.13 44.67 45.20
C VAL A 2 -49.24 45.89 44.29
N THR A 3 -48.31 45.97 43.34
CA THR A 3 -48.37 46.80 42.12
C THR A 3 -48.72 45.90 40.92
N PRO A 4 -49.63 46.33 40.01
CA PRO A 4 -49.83 45.70 38.71
C PRO A 4 -49.27 46.57 37.57
N SER A 5 -48.67 45.95 36.54
CA SER A 5 -48.40 46.64 35.27
C SER A 5 -48.39 45.70 34.06
N ASN A 6 -49.46 45.86 33.27
CA ASN A 6 -49.64 45.85 31.81
C ASN A 6 -49.04 44.77 30.86
N PRO A 7 -49.86 44.30 29.90
CA PRO A 7 -49.43 43.52 28.73
C PRO A 7 -49.06 44.42 27.53
N ALA A 8 -47.98 44.08 26.82
CA ALA A 8 -47.55 44.76 25.61
C ALA A 8 -48.06 44.08 24.31
N SER A 9 -48.61 44.94 23.45
CA SER A 9 -49.17 44.73 22.13
C SER A 9 -48.23 44.07 21.10
N ARG A 10 -48.72 43.05 20.38
CA ARG A 10 -48.11 42.55 19.13
C ARG A 10 -48.48 43.46 17.95
N ARG A 11 -47.49 44.15 17.36
CA ARG A 11 -47.62 44.77 16.03
C ARG A 11 -47.09 43.83 14.94
N ARG A 12 -47.92 43.62 13.91
CA ARG A 12 -47.56 43.04 12.62
C ARG A 12 -46.59 43.97 11.87
N ARG A 13 -45.58 43.40 11.22
CA ARG A 13 -44.94 43.99 10.03
C ARG A 13 -44.77 42.91 8.97
N LEU A 14 -45.43 43.11 7.83
CA LEU A 14 -45.14 42.49 6.55
C LEU A 14 -43.74 42.93 6.10
N LEU A 15 -42.92 41.99 5.64
CA LEU A 15 -41.77 42.25 4.79
C LEU A 15 -41.89 41.32 3.57
N VAL A 16 -42.19 41.93 2.42
CA VAL A 16 -42.13 41.34 1.09
C VAL A 16 -40.65 41.38 0.67
N GLY A 17 -40.01 40.22 0.59
CA GLY A 17 -38.64 40.07 0.09
C GLY A 17 -38.66 39.33 -1.24
N GLY A 18 -38.44 40.06 -2.34
CA GLY A 18 -38.22 39.48 -3.66
C GLY A 18 -36.87 38.78 -3.72
N SER A 19 -36.88 37.48 -4.06
CA SER A 19 -35.69 36.65 -4.24
C SER A 19 -35.40 36.53 -5.74
N LEU A 20 -34.33 37.20 -6.18
CA LEU A 20 -33.71 37.02 -7.49
C LEU A 20 -32.94 35.70 -7.49
N GLY A 21 -33.49 34.68 -8.15
CA GLY A 21 -32.84 33.39 -8.35
C GLY A 21 -31.68 33.50 -9.35
N SER A 22 -30.45 33.45 -8.86
CA SER A 22 -29.25 33.28 -9.68
C SER A 22 -29.11 31.79 -10.04
N VAL A 23 -29.40 31.45 -11.29
CA VAL A 23 -29.15 30.12 -11.87
C VAL A 23 -27.65 30.03 -12.17
N LEU A 24 -26.90 29.35 -11.30
CA LEU A 24 -25.49 29.03 -11.50
C LEU A 24 -25.40 27.80 -12.42
N LEU A 25 -25.16 28.02 -13.72
CA LEU A 25 -24.85 26.94 -14.67
C LEU A 25 -23.43 26.43 -14.36
N VAL A 26 -23.31 25.28 -13.69
CA VAL A 26 -22.04 24.58 -13.51
C VAL A 26 -21.74 23.82 -14.80
N GLY A 27 -21.03 24.46 -15.72
CA GLY A 27 -20.51 23.81 -16.92
C GLY A 27 -19.41 22.82 -16.53
N ALA A 28 -19.65 21.53 -16.78
CA ALA A 28 -18.64 20.48 -16.62
C ALA A 28 -17.53 20.68 -17.67
N LEU A 29 -16.43 21.34 -17.29
CA LEU A 29 -15.22 21.38 -18.09
C LEU A 29 -14.62 19.96 -18.16
N PRO A 30 -14.27 19.44 -19.35
CA PRO A 30 -13.62 18.15 -19.47
C PRO A 30 -12.27 18.20 -18.73
N ALA A 31 -12.06 17.28 -17.78
CA ALA A 31 -10.77 17.13 -17.13
C ALA A 31 -9.73 16.73 -18.18
N GLY A 32 -8.77 17.61 -18.44
CA GLY A 32 -7.66 17.29 -19.33
C GLY A 32 -6.88 16.07 -18.83
N PRO A 33 -6.23 15.31 -19.73
CA PRO A 33 -5.41 14.17 -19.33
C PRO A 33 -4.34 14.63 -18.33
N ALA A 34 -4.23 13.93 -17.20
CA ALA A 34 -3.20 14.21 -16.22
C ALA A 34 -1.82 14.03 -16.89
N ALA A 35 -0.96 15.03 -16.79
CA ALA A 35 0.40 14.93 -17.33
C ALA A 35 1.15 13.77 -16.66
N ALA A 36 1.93 13.01 -17.46
CA ALA A 36 2.77 11.94 -16.94
C ALA A 36 3.74 12.51 -15.90
N ALA A 37 3.74 11.94 -14.70
CA ALA A 37 4.65 12.35 -13.65
C ALA A 37 6.00 11.65 -13.86
N SER A 38 7.09 12.37 -13.59
CA SER A 38 8.48 11.92 -13.72
C SER A 38 9.13 11.86 -12.35
N VAL A 39 9.80 10.76 -12.03
CA VAL A 39 10.54 10.58 -10.79
C VAL A 39 11.98 10.15 -11.09
N ILE A 40 12.94 10.80 -10.44
CA ILE A 40 14.35 10.40 -10.48
C ILE A 40 14.64 9.63 -9.20
N THR A 41 15.05 8.38 -9.34
CA THR A 41 15.46 7.51 -8.24
C THR A 41 16.97 7.32 -8.28
N ARG A 42 17.64 7.74 -7.21
CA ARG A 42 19.04 7.38 -7.02
C ARG A 42 19.16 5.89 -6.75
N ASN A 43 20.05 5.23 -7.49
CA ASN A 43 20.35 3.84 -7.33
C ASN A 43 21.82 3.63 -6.95
N ALA A 44 22.09 2.63 -6.13
CA ALA A 44 23.41 2.05 -5.99
C ALA A 44 23.53 0.89 -6.98
N CYS A 45 24.53 0.91 -7.86
CA CYS A 45 24.74 -0.09 -8.89
C CYS A 45 26.08 -0.79 -8.70
N GLU A 46 26.07 -2.12 -8.64
CA GLU A 46 27.28 -2.95 -8.64
C GLU A 46 27.75 -3.17 -10.07
N TYR A 47 29.02 -2.84 -10.32
CA TYR A 47 29.61 -2.92 -11.65
C TYR A 47 30.25 -4.31 -11.81
N SER A 48 29.86 -5.05 -12.84
CA SER A 48 30.29 -6.45 -13.03
C SER A 48 31.81 -6.66 -13.15
N TYR A 49 32.57 -5.67 -13.60
CA TYR A 49 34.01 -5.82 -13.83
C TYR A 49 34.87 -5.64 -12.57
N ASP A 50 34.43 -4.84 -11.60
CA ASP A 50 35.20 -4.57 -10.36
C ASP A 50 34.42 -4.85 -9.06
N GLN A 51 33.13 -5.17 -9.17
CA GLN A 51 32.22 -5.42 -8.05
C GLN A 51 32.09 -4.22 -7.09
N TYR A 52 32.43 -3.00 -7.54
CA TYR A 52 32.21 -1.79 -6.76
C TYR A 52 30.83 -1.21 -7.04
N TRP A 53 30.25 -0.65 -5.97
CA TRP A 53 28.99 0.05 -6.00
C TRP A 53 29.20 1.53 -6.33
N ARG A 54 28.41 2.05 -7.28
CA ARG A 54 28.44 3.46 -7.69
C ARG A 54 27.01 3.99 -7.79
N ASP A 55 26.85 5.29 -7.58
CA ASP A 55 25.55 5.92 -7.72
C ASP A 55 25.21 6.07 -9.21
N LEU A 56 23.96 5.77 -9.55
CA LEU A 56 23.39 5.96 -10.88
C LEU A 56 21.95 6.44 -10.70
N ASP A 57 21.60 7.57 -11.29
CA ASP A 57 20.22 8.06 -11.26
C ASP A 57 19.41 7.40 -12.38
N ILE A 58 18.26 6.84 -12.02
CA ILE A 58 17.32 6.22 -12.95
C ILE A 58 16.02 7.03 -12.91
N THR A 59 15.60 7.51 -14.06
CA THR A 59 14.36 8.24 -14.24
C THR A 59 13.27 7.30 -14.75
N LEU A 60 12.14 7.28 -14.04
CA LEU A 60 10.92 6.63 -14.48
C LEU A 60 9.84 7.68 -14.66
N GLN A 61 9.16 7.65 -15.78
CA GLN A 61 7.98 8.48 -16.03
C GLN A 61 6.77 7.59 -16.18
N GLY A 62 5.56 8.11 -15.99
CA GLY A 62 4.36 7.35 -16.27
C GLY A 62 3.09 8.00 -15.79
N GLN A 63 1.96 7.43 -16.20
CA GLN A 63 0.64 7.80 -15.72
C GLN A 63 -0.19 6.55 -15.43
N LEU A 64 -1.18 6.71 -14.57
CA LEU A 64 -2.19 5.69 -14.30
C LEU A 64 -3.41 5.97 -15.15
N SER A 65 -3.88 4.98 -15.90
CA SER A 65 -5.00 5.14 -16.83
C SER A 65 -6.37 5.23 -16.14
N THR A 66 -6.45 4.94 -14.84
CA THR A 66 -7.72 4.82 -14.11
C THR A 66 -7.82 5.86 -12.99
N ALA A 67 -8.51 6.96 -13.27
CA ALA A 67 -9.17 7.74 -12.21
C ALA A 67 -10.40 6.94 -11.73
N GLY A 68 -10.50 6.67 -10.43
CA GLY A 68 -11.67 5.99 -9.84
C GLY A 68 -11.70 4.46 -9.95
N ALA A 69 -10.53 3.80 -10.01
CA ALA A 69 -10.46 2.35 -9.89
C ALA A 69 -10.98 1.88 -8.52
N ARG A 70 -11.61 0.70 -8.50
CA ARG A 70 -12.11 0.00 -7.30
C ARG A 70 -11.26 -1.22 -6.97
N ALA A 71 -11.41 -1.75 -5.76
CA ALA A 71 -10.83 -3.04 -5.42
C ALA A 71 -11.38 -4.12 -6.38
N GLY A 72 -10.49 -4.94 -6.96
CA GLY A 72 -10.79 -5.90 -8.01
C GLY A 72 -10.61 -5.37 -9.44
N ASP A 73 -10.58 -4.04 -9.65
CA ASP A 73 -10.39 -3.47 -10.98
C ASP A 73 -8.95 -3.62 -11.47
N THR A 74 -8.80 -3.64 -12.79
CA THR A 74 -7.49 -3.54 -13.43
C THR A 74 -7.03 -2.09 -13.48
N VAL A 75 -5.88 -1.83 -12.88
CA VAL A 75 -5.17 -0.55 -12.91
C VAL A 75 -4.00 -0.68 -13.87
N THR A 76 -3.96 0.17 -14.89
CA THR A 76 -2.88 0.14 -15.90
C THR A 76 -2.00 1.36 -15.75
N ALA A 77 -0.68 1.16 -15.68
CA ALA A 77 0.28 2.24 -15.84
C ALA A 77 0.71 2.34 -17.32
N THR A 78 0.33 3.43 -17.98
CA THR A 78 0.58 3.68 -19.40
C THR A 78 1.69 4.73 -19.60
N ALA A 79 2.38 4.64 -20.74
CA ALA A 79 3.44 5.55 -21.19
C ALA A 79 4.56 5.77 -20.16
N GLN A 80 5.34 4.73 -19.88
CA GLN A 80 6.45 4.85 -18.93
C GLN A 80 7.78 5.01 -19.68
N ALA A 81 8.35 6.21 -19.69
CA ALA A 81 9.72 6.39 -20.16
C ALA A 81 10.69 5.86 -19.10
N PHE A 82 11.71 5.14 -19.55
CA PHE A 82 12.85 4.76 -18.73
C PHE A 82 14.06 5.53 -19.26
N ASP A 83 14.74 6.25 -18.39
CA ASP A 83 15.97 6.95 -18.74
C ASP A 83 17.02 6.74 -17.66
N VAL A 84 18.27 6.65 -18.07
CA VAL A 84 19.42 6.46 -17.21
C VAL A 84 20.60 7.17 -17.84
N ALA A 85 21.34 7.97 -17.09
CA ALA A 85 22.52 8.64 -17.59
C ALA A 85 23.77 7.91 -17.10
N LEU A 86 24.50 7.24 -17.99
CA LEU A 86 25.77 6.63 -17.59
C LEU A 86 26.84 7.70 -17.36
N PRO A 87 27.74 7.49 -16.39
CA PRO A 87 28.87 8.39 -16.17
C PRO A 87 29.78 8.49 -17.41
N GLY A 88 30.15 9.71 -17.81
CA GLY A 88 31.03 9.94 -18.97
C GLY A 88 32.43 9.31 -18.87
N TRP A 89 32.92 9.01 -17.67
CA TRP A 89 34.22 8.33 -17.50
C TRP A 89 34.23 6.91 -18.11
N LEU A 90 33.06 6.28 -18.29
CA LEU A 90 32.97 4.99 -18.98
C LEU A 90 33.36 5.12 -20.45
N ALA A 91 33.04 6.25 -21.11
CA ALA A 91 33.44 6.49 -22.49
C ALA A 91 34.95 6.68 -22.61
N GLU A 92 35.56 7.43 -21.70
CA GLU A 92 37.02 7.58 -21.62
C GLU A 92 37.72 6.23 -21.42
N TYR A 93 37.22 5.42 -20.48
CA TYR A 93 37.76 4.09 -20.22
C TYR A 93 37.62 3.21 -21.46
N GLY A 94 36.42 3.13 -22.05
CA GLY A 94 36.19 2.36 -23.27
C GLY A 94 37.15 2.75 -24.41
N TYR A 95 37.41 4.04 -24.61
CA TYR A 95 38.35 4.52 -25.61
C TYR A 95 39.80 4.13 -25.32
N ARG A 96 40.27 4.33 -24.08
CA ARG A 96 41.65 3.99 -23.68
C ARG A 96 41.96 2.50 -23.81
N PHE A 97 40.96 1.63 -23.69
CA PHE A 97 41.09 0.19 -23.87
C PHE A 97 40.81 -0.28 -25.31
N GLY A 98 40.61 0.64 -26.26
CA GLY A 98 40.33 0.32 -27.67
C GLY A 98 38.97 -0.32 -27.92
N ILE A 99 38.05 -0.21 -26.96
CA ILE A 99 36.68 -0.73 -27.05
C ILE A 99 35.80 0.27 -27.81
N LEU A 100 36.02 1.57 -27.58
CA LEU A 100 35.33 2.67 -28.26
C LEU A 100 36.31 3.40 -29.18
N LYS A 101 35.78 4.04 -30.23
CA LYS A 101 36.55 4.78 -31.22
C LYS A 101 36.33 6.29 -31.09
N ALA A 102 37.22 7.08 -31.69
CA ALA A 102 36.99 8.51 -31.87
C ALA A 102 35.77 8.72 -32.80
N GLY A 103 35.01 9.78 -32.55
CA GLY A 103 33.72 10.04 -33.19
C GLY A 103 32.56 9.33 -32.49
N ASP A 104 31.52 9.00 -33.25
CA ASP A 104 30.28 8.43 -32.73
C ASP A 104 30.41 6.94 -32.43
N ASN A 105 29.84 6.55 -31.30
CA ASN A 105 29.78 5.18 -30.82
C ASN A 105 28.34 4.82 -30.45
N ASP A 106 27.88 3.69 -30.99
CA ASP A 106 26.62 3.05 -30.63
C ASP A 106 26.91 1.83 -29.77
N ILE A 107 26.20 1.71 -28.66
CA ILE A 107 26.37 0.64 -27.66
C ILE A 107 25.03 -0.04 -27.50
N ASP A 108 24.95 -1.34 -27.80
CA ASP A 108 23.71 -2.10 -27.59
C ASP A 108 23.46 -2.26 -26.08
N VAL A 109 22.24 -1.96 -25.65
CA VAL A 109 21.84 -2.06 -24.25
C VAL A 109 20.59 -2.91 -24.11
N SER A 110 20.64 -3.83 -23.15
CA SER A 110 19.45 -4.48 -22.59
C SER A 110 19.24 -4.04 -21.15
N VAL A 111 18.03 -3.62 -20.80
CA VAL A 111 17.64 -3.22 -19.44
C VAL A 111 16.55 -4.15 -18.95
N TRP A 112 16.73 -4.73 -17.77
CA TRP A 112 15.68 -5.42 -17.03
C TRP A 112 15.27 -4.55 -15.86
N VAL A 113 13.99 -4.24 -15.73
CA VAL A 113 13.47 -3.39 -14.65
C VAL A 113 12.25 -4.03 -14.01
N ALA A 114 12.25 -4.08 -12.68
CA ALA A 114 11.12 -4.47 -11.87
C ALA A 114 10.38 -3.23 -11.36
N ILE A 115 9.07 -3.20 -11.58
CA ILE A 115 8.15 -2.14 -11.20
C ILE A 115 7.21 -2.69 -10.14
N ARG A 116 7.09 -1.97 -9.01
CA ARG A 116 6.19 -2.33 -7.92
C ARG A 116 4.94 -1.46 -7.98
N ALA A 117 3.78 -2.08 -7.77
CA ALA A 117 2.52 -1.39 -7.47
C ALA A 117 2.03 -1.83 -6.08
N THR A 118 2.00 -0.90 -5.11
CA THR A 118 1.48 -1.22 -3.77
C THR A 118 -0.01 -1.53 -3.82
N ASN A 119 -0.50 -2.33 -2.85
CA ASN A 119 -1.92 -2.64 -2.72
C ASN A 119 -2.55 -3.22 -4.01
N THR A 120 -1.81 -4.09 -4.68
CA THR A 120 -2.28 -4.87 -5.83
C THR A 120 -2.07 -6.36 -5.60
N VAL A 121 -2.74 -7.22 -6.38
CA VAL A 121 -2.62 -8.68 -6.29
C VAL A 121 -1.21 -9.15 -6.61
N GLU A 122 -0.68 -8.69 -7.73
CA GLU A 122 0.59 -9.10 -8.32
C GLU A 122 1.75 -8.46 -7.54
N GLY A 123 1.57 -7.22 -7.08
CA GLY A 123 2.54 -6.47 -6.29
C GLY A 123 3.76 -5.99 -7.09
N THR A 124 4.35 -6.82 -7.94
CA THR A 124 5.53 -6.49 -8.75
C THR A 124 5.43 -7.14 -10.12
N ALA A 125 5.79 -6.39 -11.15
CA ALA A 125 5.97 -6.85 -12.52
C ALA A 125 7.40 -6.51 -12.97
N TRP A 126 7.90 -7.16 -14.02
CA TRP A 126 9.20 -6.84 -14.59
C TRP A 126 9.12 -6.83 -16.11
N GLN A 127 10.02 -6.08 -16.74
CA GLN A 127 10.12 -5.96 -18.19
C GLN A 127 11.58 -6.00 -18.62
N ARG A 128 11.79 -6.38 -19.89
CA ARG A 128 13.05 -6.19 -20.60
C ARG A 128 12.84 -5.11 -21.66
N LEU A 129 13.76 -4.16 -21.72
CA LEU A 129 13.87 -3.15 -22.75
C LEU A 129 15.17 -3.40 -23.50
N ASP A 130 15.14 -3.23 -24.81
CA ASP A 130 16.33 -3.20 -25.64
C ASP A 130 16.43 -1.81 -26.28
N GLY A 131 17.66 -1.36 -26.52
CA GLY A 131 17.91 -0.05 -27.10
C GLY A 131 19.39 0.16 -27.41
N THR A 132 19.71 1.39 -27.77
CA THR A 132 21.07 1.80 -28.11
C THR A 132 21.44 3.01 -27.26
N ALA A 133 22.62 2.97 -26.66
CA ALA A 133 23.22 4.12 -26.00
C ALA A 133 24.28 4.74 -26.92
N THR A 134 24.29 6.06 -27.00
CA THR A 134 25.16 6.80 -27.92
C THR A 134 26.11 7.71 -27.16
N THR A 135 27.36 7.79 -27.61
CA THR A 135 28.33 8.79 -27.13
C THR A 135 29.29 9.19 -28.25
N THR A 136 29.69 10.45 -28.27
CA THR A 136 30.68 10.97 -29.21
C THR A 136 31.97 11.25 -28.46
N ILE A 137 33.07 10.66 -28.92
CA ILE A 137 34.41 10.81 -28.32
C ILE A 137 35.25 11.75 -29.18
N THR A 138 35.80 12.78 -28.56
CA THR A 138 36.78 13.68 -29.19
C THR A 138 38.17 13.24 -28.78
N ALA A 139 39.03 13.01 -29.76
CA ALA A 139 40.43 12.69 -29.58
C ALA A 139 41.31 13.56 -30.49
N LEU A 140 42.57 13.76 -30.10
CA LEU A 140 43.59 14.39 -30.95
C LEU A 140 44.00 13.43 -32.08
N GLU A 141 44.69 13.96 -33.09
CA GLU A 141 45.20 13.16 -34.23
C GLU A 141 46.16 12.05 -33.79
N ASP A 142 46.86 12.22 -32.66
CA ASP A 142 47.74 11.20 -32.08
C ASP A 142 46.98 10.11 -31.29
N GLY A 143 45.64 10.18 -31.27
CA GLY A 143 44.79 9.26 -30.55
C GLY A 143 44.61 9.59 -29.07
N THR A 144 45.13 10.71 -28.56
CA THR A 144 44.92 11.13 -27.16
C THR A 144 43.48 11.53 -26.91
N PHE A 145 42.84 10.96 -25.89
CA PHE A 145 41.49 11.32 -25.46
C PHE A 145 41.41 12.79 -25.02
N VAL A 146 40.40 13.52 -25.50
CA VAL A 146 40.12 14.92 -25.10
C VAL A 146 38.85 15.01 -24.27
N SER A 147 37.74 14.47 -24.78
CA SER A 147 36.43 14.53 -24.12
C SER A 147 35.47 13.48 -24.67
N ALA A 148 34.35 13.27 -23.96
CA ALA A 148 33.23 12.48 -24.46
C ALA A 148 31.90 13.16 -24.10
N SER A 149 30.91 13.06 -24.98
CA SER A 149 29.53 13.45 -24.63
C SER A 149 28.98 12.48 -23.56
N PRO A 150 28.00 12.91 -22.73
CA PRO A 150 27.27 11.97 -21.87
C PRO A 150 26.73 10.81 -22.70
N ILE A 151 26.80 9.60 -22.15
CA ILE A 151 26.22 8.42 -22.80
C ILE A 151 24.70 8.52 -22.62
N THR A 152 24.00 8.83 -23.71
CA THR A 152 22.54 9.00 -23.74
C THR A 152 21.86 7.73 -24.23
N TYR A 153 20.77 7.34 -23.59
CA TYR A 153 20.05 6.12 -23.93
C TYR A 153 18.83 6.44 -24.80
N ALA A 154 18.72 5.71 -25.90
CA ALA A 154 17.47 5.54 -26.63
C ALA A 154 16.97 4.12 -26.37
N VAL A 155 16.34 3.90 -25.20
CA VAL A 155 15.64 2.64 -24.92
C VAL A 155 14.18 2.72 -25.33
N ALA A 156 13.61 1.59 -25.72
CA ALA A 156 12.17 1.49 -25.95
C ALA A 156 11.39 1.93 -24.70
N PRO A 157 10.25 2.63 -24.87
CA PRO A 157 9.37 2.92 -23.75
C PRO A 157 8.89 1.61 -23.11
N LEU A 158 8.65 1.63 -21.80
CA LEU A 158 8.08 0.50 -21.10
C LEU A 158 6.69 0.20 -21.65
N SER A 159 6.43 -1.10 -21.82
CA SER A 159 5.11 -1.58 -22.18
C SER A 159 4.12 -1.27 -21.05
N PRO A 160 2.84 -0.98 -21.36
CA PRO A 160 1.81 -0.84 -20.35
C PRO A 160 1.81 -2.05 -19.41
N THR A 161 1.75 -1.78 -18.11
CA THR A 161 1.68 -2.84 -17.08
C THR A 161 0.36 -2.73 -16.36
N THR A 162 -0.29 -3.88 -16.16
CA THR A 162 -1.59 -3.99 -15.51
C THR A 162 -1.46 -4.65 -14.15
N TRP A 163 -2.23 -4.18 -13.18
CA TRP A 163 -2.35 -4.79 -11.86
C TRP A 163 -3.80 -4.87 -11.43
N THR A 164 -4.12 -5.83 -10.59
CA THR A 164 -5.44 -5.94 -9.96
C THR A 164 -5.42 -5.18 -8.63
N ALA A 165 -6.21 -4.13 -8.50
CA ALA A 165 -6.29 -3.32 -7.29
C ALA A 165 -6.84 -4.11 -6.09
N LYS A 166 -6.28 -3.91 -4.89
CA LYS A 166 -6.80 -4.46 -3.61
C LYS A 166 -7.56 -3.44 -2.76
N GLY A 167 -7.62 -2.19 -3.19
CA GLY A 167 -8.06 -1.07 -2.35
C GLY A 167 -6.89 -0.39 -1.61
N GLY A 168 -7.08 0.87 -1.24
CA GLY A 168 -6.10 1.74 -0.61
C GLY A 168 -5.24 2.51 -1.62
N ASP A 169 -4.19 3.15 -1.12
CA ASP A 169 -3.24 3.89 -1.98
C ASP A 169 -2.41 2.91 -2.82
N ILE A 170 -2.61 2.93 -4.14
CA ILE A 170 -1.71 2.28 -5.09
C ILE A 170 -0.63 3.27 -5.47
N ARG A 171 0.62 2.86 -5.24
CA ARG A 171 1.83 3.62 -5.57
C ARG A 171 2.66 2.79 -6.51
N ILE A 172 2.96 3.33 -7.68
CA ILE A 172 3.72 2.67 -8.73
C ILE A 172 5.08 3.35 -8.87
N GLY A 173 6.13 2.54 -8.78
CA GLY A 173 7.52 3.00 -8.87
C GLY A 173 8.49 1.84 -9.00
N GLN A 174 9.78 2.14 -8.98
CA GLN A 174 10.81 1.11 -9.01
C GLN A 174 10.65 0.14 -7.84
N ALA A 175 10.77 -1.17 -8.10
CA ALA A 175 10.65 -2.21 -7.08
C ALA A 175 11.86 -2.21 -6.11
N PRO A 176 11.74 -2.81 -4.91
CA PRO A 176 12.87 -2.96 -3.98
C PRO A 176 13.91 -3.97 -4.50
N ALA A 177 15.08 -4.02 -3.86
CA ALA A 177 16.12 -5.01 -4.15
C ALA A 177 15.59 -6.46 -4.15
N GLY A 178 16.10 -7.29 -5.06
CA GLY A 178 15.80 -8.72 -5.19
C GLY A 178 14.47 -9.03 -5.91
N SER A 179 13.85 -8.01 -6.49
CA SER A 179 12.56 -8.10 -7.18
C SER A 179 12.65 -8.66 -8.60
N LEU A 180 13.83 -8.60 -9.23
CA LEU A 180 14.03 -9.23 -10.54
C LEU A 180 14.05 -10.77 -10.41
N PRO A 181 13.49 -11.49 -11.40
CA PRO A 181 13.66 -12.94 -11.48
C PRO A 181 15.10 -13.29 -11.89
N SER A 182 15.38 -14.59 -12.06
CA SER A 182 16.62 -14.98 -12.74
C SER A 182 16.55 -14.55 -14.21
N ILE A 183 17.60 -13.93 -14.73
CA ILE A 183 17.70 -13.40 -16.09
C ILE A 183 19.02 -13.86 -16.76
N PRO A 184 19.10 -13.96 -18.10
CA PRO A 184 20.22 -14.58 -18.81
C PRO A 184 21.43 -13.64 -19.00
N VAL A 185 21.95 -13.11 -17.90
CA VAL A 185 22.98 -12.04 -17.88
C VAL A 185 24.34 -12.49 -17.33
N GLY A 186 24.49 -13.77 -16.98
CA GLY A 186 25.79 -14.32 -16.58
C GLY A 186 26.67 -14.69 -17.79
N PRO A 187 27.92 -15.15 -17.55
CA PRO A 187 28.80 -15.63 -18.61
C PRO A 187 28.11 -16.66 -19.50
N ASN A 188 28.26 -16.54 -20.82
CA ASN A 188 27.55 -17.37 -21.81
C ASN A 188 26.03 -17.37 -21.65
N SER A 189 25.45 -16.24 -21.21
CA SER A 189 24.02 -16.06 -20.96
C SER A 189 23.45 -17.01 -19.90
N SER A 190 24.28 -17.47 -18.96
CA SER A 190 23.81 -18.24 -17.81
C SER A 190 22.80 -17.44 -16.97
N MET A 191 21.77 -18.10 -16.46
CA MET A 191 20.75 -17.46 -15.61
C MET A 191 21.37 -16.99 -14.28
N ARG A 192 21.29 -15.69 -14.00
CA ARG A 192 21.70 -15.07 -12.73
C ARG A 192 20.51 -14.34 -12.14
N ARG A 193 20.36 -14.39 -10.81
CA ARG A 193 19.41 -13.53 -10.09
C ARG A 193 20.11 -12.24 -9.67
N PRO A 194 19.72 -11.07 -10.21
CA PRO A 194 20.25 -9.79 -9.77
C PRO A 194 19.88 -9.51 -8.31
N THR A 195 20.76 -8.82 -7.61
CA THR A 195 20.51 -8.29 -6.26
C THR A 195 19.54 -7.10 -6.32
N GLY A 196 19.59 -6.34 -7.41
CA GLY A 196 18.81 -5.14 -7.61
C GLY A 196 17.40 -5.35 -8.14
N SER A 197 16.74 -4.23 -8.44
CA SER A 197 15.48 -4.19 -9.17
C SER A 197 15.64 -3.65 -10.59
N VAL A 198 16.82 -3.16 -10.94
CA VAL A 198 17.21 -2.84 -12.31
C VAL A 198 18.53 -3.55 -12.61
N PHE A 199 18.63 -4.17 -13.78
CA PHE A 199 19.88 -4.68 -14.32
C PHE A 199 20.08 -4.08 -15.71
N ILE A 200 21.25 -3.51 -15.98
CA ILE A 200 21.60 -2.94 -17.28
C ILE A 200 22.76 -3.76 -17.84
N GLU A 201 22.62 -4.34 -19.03
CA GLU A 201 23.70 -4.97 -19.78
C GLU A 201 24.04 -4.06 -20.97
N ALA A 202 25.27 -3.54 -21.00
CA ALA A 202 25.83 -2.84 -22.15
C ALA A 202 26.77 -3.78 -22.91
N ARG A 203 26.62 -3.87 -24.23
CA ARG A 203 27.41 -4.75 -25.10
C ARG A 203 28.27 -3.90 -26.03
N PHE A 204 29.57 -4.17 -26.02
CA PHE A 204 30.55 -3.50 -26.86
C PHE A 204 31.09 -4.53 -27.86
N GLY A 205 30.43 -4.61 -29.01
CA GLY A 205 30.66 -5.69 -29.98
C GLY A 205 30.28 -7.07 -29.44
N GLU A 206 30.88 -8.13 -29.99
CA GLU A 206 30.59 -9.52 -29.59
C GLU A 206 31.31 -9.97 -28.31
N LEU A 207 32.42 -9.30 -27.95
CA LEU A 207 33.38 -9.81 -26.98
C LEU A 207 33.16 -9.28 -25.55
N LEU A 208 32.68 -8.06 -25.38
CA LEU A 208 32.60 -7.42 -24.07
C LEU A 208 31.16 -7.11 -23.66
N ARG A 209 30.81 -7.55 -22.45
CA ARG A 209 29.53 -7.26 -21.79
C ARG A 209 29.79 -6.64 -20.43
N LEU A 210 29.22 -5.47 -20.18
CA LEU A 210 29.24 -4.81 -18.88
C LEU A 210 27.83 -4.87 -18.27
N GLY A 211 27.72 -5.56 -17.14
CA GLY A 211 26.51 -5.57 -16.31
C GLY A 211 26.59 -4.53 -15.18
N PHE A 212 25.45 -3.86 -14.94
CA PHE A 212 25.22 -2.96 -13.80
C PHE A 212 24.00 -3.46 -13.02
N ASP A 213 24.20 -3.94 -11.79
CA ASP A 213 23.14 -4.47 -10.92
C ASP A 213 22.70 -3.41 -9.91
N CYS A 214 21.56 -2.77 -10.16
CA CYS A 214 21.12 -1.53 -9.54
C CYS A 214 19.94 -1.69 -8.59
N LEU A 215 20.04 -1.08 -7.41
CA LEU A 215 18.95 -1.02 -6.43
C LEU A 215 18.70 0.41 -5.95
N PRO A 216 17.43 0.75 -5.60
CA PRO A 216 17.11 2.05 -5.03
C PRO A 216 17.89 2.31 -3.74
N GLY A 217 18.64 3.42 -3.68
CA GLY A 217 19.61 3.64 -2.62
C GLY A 217 20.82 4.45 -3.05
N GLY A 218 21.89 4.39 -2.25
CA GLY A 218 23.19 4.95 -2.61
C GLY A 218 24.34 4.07 -2.15
N PHE A 219 25.50 4.18 -2.79
CA PHE A 219 26.68 3.42 -2.37
C PHE A 219 27.27 3.96 -1.05
N VAL A 220 28.02 3.13 -0.33
CA VAL A 220 28.75 3.53 0.87
C VAL A 220 30.16 2.94 0.90
N GLY A 221 31.01 3.49 1.76
CA GLY A 221 32.35 2.95 1.98
C GLY A 221 33.22 2.97 0.71
N ALA A 222 33.17 4.06 -0.05
CA ALA A 222 33.88 4.20 -1.33
C ALA A 222 33.53 3.09 -2.35
N GLY A 223 32.29 2.58 -2.30
CA GLY A 223 31.75 1.59 -3.23
C GLY A 223 31.88 0.14 -2.74
N ALA A 224 32.40 -0.10 -1.53
CA ALA A 224 32.45 -1.45 -0.96
C ALA A 224 31.07 -2.01 -0.55
N GLY A 225 30.00 -1.21 -0.64
CA GLY A 225 28.64 -1.67 -0.40
C GLY A 225 27.61 -0.58 -0.70
N TYR A 226 26.37 -0.84 -0.28
CA TYR A 226 25.22 0.03 -0.57
C TYR A 226 24.33 0.27 0.65
N GLU A 227 23.49 1.29 0.59
CA GLU A 227 22.38 1.56 1.50
C GLU A 227 21.09 1.63 0.71
N GLU A 228 20.18 0.68 0.94
CA GLU A 228 18.88 0.69 0.26
C GLU A 228 18.00 1.83 0.78
N ALA A 229 17.25 2.44 -0.13
CA ALA A 229 16.20 3.41 0.16
C ALA A 229 14.95 3.05 -0.64
N PRO A 230 13.72 3.31 -0.14
CA PRO A 230 12.53 3.13 -0.97
C PRO A 230 12.55 4.10 -2.15
N ALA A 231 12.24 3.61 -3.35
CA ALA A 231 12.02 4.46 -4.52
C ALA A 231 10.73 5.27 -4.34
N ALA A 232 10.77 6.54 -4.75
CA ALA A 232 9.57 7.35 -4.83
C ALA A 232 8.67 6.85 -5.98
N PRO A 233 7.34 6.86 -5.83
CA PRO A 233 6.45 6.46 -6.91
C PRO A 233 6.41 7.54 -7.99
N TYR A 234 6.36 7.13 -9.27
CA TYR A 234 6.07 8.04 -10.38
C TYR A 234 4.57 8.20 -10.60
N ALA A 235 3.74 7.26 -10.11
CA ALA A 235 2.29 7.37 -10.19
C ALA A 235 1.63 6.91 -8.89
N THR A 236 0.58 7.61 -8.49
CA THR A 236 -0.22 7.25 -7.32
C THR A 236 -1.70 7.39 -7.64
N THR A 237 -2.51 6.43 -7.20
CA THR A 237 -3.97 6.55 -7.17
C THR A 237 -4.48 6.00 -5.85
N THR A 238 -5.60 6.52 -5.35
CA THR A 238 -6.28 5.94 -4.19
C THR A 238 -7.47 5.17 -4.71
N VAL A 239 -7.47 3.86 -4.47
CA VAL A 239 -8.59 2.98 -4.74
C VAL A 239 -9.41 2.91 -3.46
N PRO A 240 -10.70 3.29 -3.47
CA PRO A 240 -11.53 3.15 -2.28
C PRO A 240 -11.52 1.70 -1.81
N ALA A 241 -11.08 1.49 -0.57
CA ALA A 241 -11.09 0.20 0.09
C ALA A 241 -12.22 0.16 1.10
N THR A 242 -12.76 -1.03 1.29
CA THR A 242 -13.54 -1.37 2.46
C THR A 242 -12.61 -2.12 3.42
N GLU A 243 -12.31 -1.52 4.57
CA GLU A 243 -11.58 -2.19 5.64
C GLU A 243 -12.54 -2.63 6.74
N CYS A 244 -12.32 -3.82 7.29
CA CYS A 244 -13.18 -4.38 8.32
C CYS A 244 -12.48 -4.49 9.67
N ILE A 245 -13.14 -3.94 10.68
CA ILE A 245 -12.85 -4.20 12.08
C ILE A 245 -13.37 -5.60 12.38
N SER A 246 -12.44 -6.51 12.67
CA SER A 246 -12.80 -7.88 13.06
C SER A 246 -12.89 -8.00 14.57
N GLY A 247 -13.85 -8.80 15.04
CA GLY A 247 -14.05 -9.04 16.45
C GLY A 247 -13.06 -9.96 17.16
N VAL A 248 -11.79 -9.93 16.73
CA VAL A 248 -10.74 -10.80 17.24
C VAL A 248 -9.76 -9.96 18.06
N PRO A 249 -9.53 -10.29 19.35
CA PRO A 249 -8.78 -9.44 20.27
C PRO A 249 -7.33 -9.12 19.86
N ALA A 250 -6.71 -9.98 19.04
CA ALA A 250 -5.26 -9.96 18.78
C ALA A 250 -4.82 -9.18 17.54
N GLY A 251 -5.73 -8.65 16.71
CA GLY A 251 -5.39 -8.10 15.38
C GLY A 251 -6.04 -6.77 14.97
N GLY A 252 -7.17 -6.39 15.57
CA GLY A 252 -7.81 -5.06 15.41
C GLY A 252 -8.41 -4.73 14.03
N VAL A 253 -7.77 -5.12 12.93
CA VAL A 253 -8.22 -4.88 11.56
C VAL A 253 -7.98 -6.15 10.76
N ALA A 254 -9.03 -6.76 10.24
CA ALA A 254 -8.87 -7.89 9.35
C ALA A 254 -8.69 -7.39 7.92
N ALA A 255 -7.67 -7.89 7.22
CA ALA A 255 -7.54 -7.72 5.79
C ALA A 255 -8.56 -8.62 5.06
N THR A 256 -9.85 -8.43 5.32
CA THR A 256 -10.95 -9.07 4.59
C THR A 256 -11.31 -8.19 3.41
N ASP A 257 -11.41 -8.79 2.23
CA ASP A 257 -11.92 -8.11 1.04
C ASP A 257 -13.43 -8.29 1.04
N VAL A 258 -14.16 -7.25 1.43
CA VAL A 258 -15.63 -7.25 1.47
C VAL A 258 -16.14 -6.16 0.55
N GLN A 259 -16.94 -6.53 -0.44
CA GLN A 259 -17.38 -5.65 -1.52
C GLN A 259 -18.88 -5.83 -1.77
N VAL A 260 -19.57 -4.72 -2.00
CA VAL A 260 -20.92 -4.73 -2.56
C VAL A 260 -20.79 -4.52 -4.07
N LEU A 261 -21.10 -5.56 -4.83
CA LEU A 261 -21.09 -5.58 -6.28
C LEU A 261 -22.51 -5.33 -6.80
N ALA A 262 -22.66 -4.70 -7.95
CA ALA A 262 -23.93 -4.67 -8.66
C ALA A 262 -23.68 -4.49 -10.17
N PRO A 263 -24.71 -4.67 -11.02
CA PRO A 263 -24.61 -4.31 -12.43
C PRO A 263 -24.26 -2.83 -12.54
N ALA A 264 -23.27 -2.48 -13.38
CA ALA A 264 -22.82 -1.10 -13.56
C ALA A 264 -23.95 -0.15 -13.99
N SER A 265 -24.94 -0.68 -14.73
CA SER A 265 -26.17 0.01 -15.08
C SER A 265 -27.38 -0.74 -14.53
N VAL A 266 -28.17 -0.08 -13.68
CA VAL A 266 -29.57 -0.46 -13.45
C VAL A 266 -30.35 0.21 -14.58
N GLY A 267 -31.27 -0.50 -15.24
CA GLY A 267 -32.02 0.03 -16.40
C GLY A 267 -32.64 1.43 -16.17
N SER A 268 -33.07 2.11 -17.22
CA SER A 268 -33.62 3.46 -17.08
C SER A 268 -34.95 3.47 -16.33
N ALA A 269 -35.13 4.43 -15.42
CA ALA A 269 -36.40 4.70 -14.74
C ALA A 269 -36.86 6.13 -15.06
N ALA A 270 -38.17 6.37 -15.18
CA ALA A 270 -38.68 7.74 -15.17
C ALA A 270 -38.72 8.30 -13.74
N SER A 271 -38.68 9.62 -13.58
CA SER A 271 -38.93 10.27 -12.28
C SER A 271 -40.28 9.79 -11.71
N GLY A 272 -40.29 9.36 -10.45
CA GLY A 272 -41.46 8.78 -9.79
C GLY A 272 -41.71 7.29 -10.09
N GLN A 273 -40.94 6.66 -10.99
CA GLN A 273 -41.06 5.24 -11.28
C GLN A 273 -40.28 4.39 -10.26
N LEU A 274 -40.88 3.27 -9.87
CA LEU A 274 -40.25 2.26 -9.05
C LEU A 274 -39.31 1.39 -9.91
N PHE A 275 -38.13 1.12 -9.38
CA PHE A 275 -37.19 0.18 -9.97
C PHE A 275 -36.50 -0.63 -8.89
N SER A 276 -35.98 -1.79 -9.29
CA SER A 276 -35.36 -2.75 -8.38
C SER A 276 -33.88 -2.91 -8.69
N LEU A 277 -33.07 -2.87 -7.64
CA LEU A 277 -31.63 -3.12 -7.68
C LEU A 277 -31.36 -4.41 -6.91
N THR A 278 -30.70 -5.38 -7.54
CA THR A 278 -30.29 -6.64 -6.89
C THR A 278 -28.76 -6.67 -6.80
N PRO A 279 -28.15 -6.04 -5.78
CA PRO A 279 -26.71 -6.09 -5.60
C PRO A 279 -26.28 -7.49 -5.16
N GLN A 280 -24.98 -7.74 -5.14
CA GLN A 280 -24.35 -8.95 -4.61
C GLN A 280 -23.33 -8.53 -3.55
N LEU A 281 -23.23 -9.29 -2.48
CA LEU A 281 -22.21 -9.16 -1.48
C LEU A 281 -21.12 -10.18 -1.78
N ARG A 282 -19.92 -9.72 -2.09
CA ARG A 282 -18.73 -10.55 -2.15
C ARG A 282 -17.92 -10.36 -0.88
N TYR A 283 -17.53 -11.44 -0.21
CA TYR A 283 -16.59 -11.36 0.89
C TYR A 283 -15.52 -12.44 0.79
N ARG A 284 -14.31 -12.09 1.20
CA ARG A 284 -13.15 -12.99 1.23
C ARG A 284 -12.52 -13.01 2.62
N LEU A 285 -12.44 -14.21 3.20
CA LEU A 285 -11.70 -14.48 4.44
C LEU A 285 -10.34 -15.10 4.07
N PRO A 286 -9.23 -14.34 4.12
CA PRO A 286 -7.92 -14.87 3.75
C PRO A 286 -7.41 -15.88 4.78
N GLN A 287 -6.50 -16.76 4.36
CA GLN A 287 -5.85 -17.75 5.23
C GLN A 287 -5.27 -17.13 6.51
N ALA A 288 -4.63 -15.97 6.41
CA ALA A 288 -4.06 -15.27 7.57
C ALA A 288 -5.14 -14.96 8.62
N TYR A 289 -6.31 -14.50 8.19
CA TYR A 289 -7.44 -14.21 9.07
C TYR A 289 -8.01 -15.48 9.70
N LEU A 290 -8.16 -16.56 8.93
CA LEU A 290 -8.59 -17.86 9.48
C LEU A 290 -7.59 -18.39 10.53
N GLN A 291 -6.30 -18.16 10.34
CA GLN A 291 -5.27 -18.52 11.34
C GLN A 291 -5.37 -17.66 12.60
N GLU A 292 -5.73 -16.37 12.48
CA GLU A 292 -6.04 -15.53 13.63
C GLU A 292 -7.27 -16.04 14.39
N LEU A 293 -8.34 -16.44 13.68
CA LEU A 293 -9.52 -17.05 14.29
C LEU A 293 -9.19 -18.35 15.03
N ARG A 294 -8.36 -19.22 14.44
CA ARG A 294 -7.83 -20.41 15.10
C ARG A 294 -7.03 -20.04 16.36
N THR A 295 -6.14 -19.06 16.26
CA THR A 295 -5.29 -18.63 17.40
C THR A 295 -6.13 -18.04 18.53
N ALA A 296 -7.22 -17.35 18.20
CA ALA A 296 -8.19 -16.83 19.15
C ALA A 296 -9.18 -17.89 19.67
N GLY A 297 -9.06 -19.16 19.27
CA GLY A 297 -9.95 -20.24 19.68
C GLY A 297 -11.37 -20.17 19.09
N ARG A 298 -11.57 -19.35 18.06
CA ARG A 298 -12.85 -19.23 17.33
C ARG A 298 -13.05 -20.34 16.32
N LEU A 299 -11.96 -20.93 15.83
CA LEU A 299 -11.97 -22.18 15.05
C LEU A 299 -11.35 -23.30 15.87
N ARG A 300 -11.96 -24.48 15.84
CA ARG A 300 -11.44 -25.69 16.49
C ARG A 300 -10.86 -26.65 15.46
N PRO A 301 -9.90 -27.52 15.84
CA PRO A 301 -9.47 -28.62 14.98
C PRO A 301 -10.66 -29.45 14.49
N GLY A 302 -10.67 -29.81 13.20
CA GLY A 302 -11.77 -30.50 12.53
C GLY A 302 -12.57 -29.59 11.59
N ALA A 303 -13.77 -30.05 11.22
CA ALA A 303 -14.69 -29.31 10.37
C ALA A 303 -15.41 -28.22 11.17
N ASN A 304 -15.41 -27.00 10.65
CA ASN A 304 -16.15 -25.85 11.17
C ASN A 304 -17.09 -25.37 10.05
N THR A 305 -18.39 -25.49 10.24
CA THR A 305 -19.39 -25.01 9.27
C THR A 305 -19.55 -23.51 9.46
N LEU A 306 -19.28 -22.75 8.39
CA LEU A 306 -19.48 -21.31 8.36
C LEU A 306 -20.96 -21.00 8.10
N GLY A 307 -21.51 -20.09 8.89
CA GLY A 307 -22.85 -19.52 8.74
C GLY A 307 -22.88 -18.07 9.19
N GLY A 308 -24.08 -17.55 9.44
CA GLY A 308 -24.31 -16.20 9.92
C GLY A 308 -25.04 -15.32 8.92
N SER A 309 -24.91 -14.00 9.07
CA SER A 309 -25.58 -13.03 8.22
C SER A 309 -24.80 -11.72 8.11
N PHE A 310 -24.99 -11.01 7.01
CA PHE A 310 -24.54 -9.64 6.81
C PHE A 310 -25.73 -8.70 6.75
N VAL A 311 -25.58 -7.52 7.35
CA VAL A 311 -26.44 -6.37 7.17
C VAL A 311 -25.67 -5.34 6.34
N VAL A 312 -26.24 -4.93 5.23
CA VAL A 312 -25.66 -3.96 4.29
C VAL A 312 -26.59 -2.76 4.19
N ALA A 313 -26.07 -1.57 4.43
CA ALA A 313 -26.73 -0.31 4.11
C ALA A 313 -26.32 0.15 2.71
N VAL A 314 -27.31 0.38 1.86
CA VAL A 314 -27.14 0.94 0.51
C VAL A 314 -27.77 2.33 0.51
N ASP A 315 -27.00 3.32 0.07
CA ASP A 315 -27.47 4.70 -0.12
C ASP A 315 -27.79 4.93 -1.61
N GLY A 316 -28.88 5.63 -1.90
CA GLY A 316 -29.35 5.95 -3.24
C GLY A 316 -29.53 7.46 -3.41
N THR A 317 -28.58 8.11 -4.09
CA THR A 317 -28.69 9.54 -4.43
C THR A 317 -29.68 9.69 -5.57
N GLY A 318 -30.60 10.66 -5.47
CA GLY A 318 -31.68 10.82 -6.46
C GLY A 318 -32.76 9.72 -6.35
N THR A 319 -32.93 9.12 -5.17
CA THR A 319 -33.97 8.12 -4.93
C THR A 319 -34.72 8.31 -3.61
N ALA A 320 -35.91 7.72 -3.50
CA ALA A 320 -36.70 7.58 -2.29
C ALA A 320 -37.04 6.10 -2.00
N PRO A 321 -36.86 5.62 -0.75
CA PRO A 321 -36.14 6.29 0.33
C PRO A 321 -34.67 6.52 -0.05
N ALA A 322 -33.92 7.39 0.62
CA ALA A 322 -32.51 7.63 0.30
C ALA A 322 -31.57 6.49 0.76
N ARG A 323 -32.08 5.57 1.60
CA ARG A 323 -31.32 4.43 2.16
C ARG A 323 -32.20 3.20 2.26
N ARG A 324 -31.60 2.03 2.00
CA ARG A 324 -32.18 0.72 2.27
C ARG A 324 -31.20 -0.15 3.05
N LEU A 325 -31.73 -1.00 3.92
CA LEU A 325 -30.97 -2.05 4.59
C LEU A 325 -31.32 -3.39 3.96
N ALA A 326 -30.32 -4.22 3.74
CA ALA A 326 -30.47 -5.59 3.28
C ALA A 326 -29.82 -6.52 4.29
N THR A 327 -30.52 -7.60 4.68
CA THR A 327 -29.92 -8.69 5.45
C THR A 327 -29.73 -9.89 4.52
N VAL A 328 -28.51 -10.44 4.50
CA VAL A 328 -28.15 -11.56 3.64
C VAL A 328 -27.55 -12.69 4.48
N PRO A 329 -28.12 -13.90 4.45
CA PRO A 329 -27.52 -15.04 5.12
C PRO A 329 -26.24 -15.48 4.42
N VAL A 330 -25.28 -15.96 5.20
CA VAL A 330 -24.14 -16.70 4.66
C VAL A 330 -24.65 -18.02 4.04
N PRO A 331 -24.25 -18.38 2.81
CA PRO A 331 -24.64 -19.62 2.19
C PRO A 331 -24.29 -20.82 3.07
N ALA A 332 -25.23 -21.76 3.20
CA ALA A 332 -24.99 -23.01 3.92
C ALA A 332 -23.96 -23.88 3.17
N GLY A 333 -23.30 -24.77 3.91
CA GLY A 333 -22.42 -25.79 3.33
C GLY A 333 -20.96 -25.36 3.13
N ILE A 334 -20.58 -24.15 3.52
CA ILE A 334 -19.18 -23.75 3.55
C ILE A 334 -18.52 -24.39 4.78
N VAL A 335 -17.52 -25.24 4.56
CA VAL A 335 -16.81 -25.94 5.63
C VAL A 335 -15.34 -25.54 5.64
N VAL A 336 -14.91 -25.01 6.78
CA VAL A 336 -13.51 -24.68 7.09
C VAL A 336 -12.91 -25.81 7.91
N THR A 337 -12.01 -26.57 7.30
CA THR A 337 -11.33 -27.70 7.94
C THR A 337 -10.00 -27.24 8.52
N VAL A 338 -9.90 -27.26 9.84
CA VAL A 338 -8.71 -26.86 10.57
C VAL A 338 -7.93 -28.10 11.00
N PRO A 339 -6.76 -28.39 10.43
CA PRO A 339 -5.98 -29.53 10.89
C PRO A 339 -5.32 -29.23 12.25
N ALA A 340 -5.02 -30.28 13.01
CA ALA A 340 -4.29 -30.16 14.28
C ALA A 340 -2.96 -29.39 14.09
N SER A 341 -2.28 -29.63 12.98
CA SER A 341 -1.11 -28.88 12.50
C SER A 341 -1.21 -28.68 10.98
N GLY A 342 -0.70 -27.54 10.47
CA GLY A 342 -0.69 -27.25 9.04
C GLY A 342 -1.70 -26.19 8.57
N PRO A 343 -1.83 -25.99 7.24
CA PRO A 343 -2.70 -24.97 6.66
C PRO A 343 -4.18 -25.34 6.82
N ILE A 344 -5.01 -24.32 7.07
CA ILE A 344 -6.47 -24.47 7.06
C ILE A 344 -6.91 -24.73 5.62
N THR A 345 -7.85 -25.64 5.43
CA THR A 345 -8.43 -25.94 4.10
C THR A 345 -9.90 -25.55 4.10
N VAL A 346 -10.40 -25.14 2.93
CA VAL A 346 -11.78 -24.67 2.77
C VAL A 346 -12.44 -25.52 1.68
N SER A 347 -13.67 -25.97 1.94
CA SER A 347 -14.52 -26.63 0.95
C SER A 347 -15.84 -25.87 0.81
N GLY A 348 -16.37 -25.82 -0.41
CA GLY A 348 -17.60 -25.08 -0.73
C GLY A 348 -17.40 -23.60 -1.10
N GLY A 349 -16.22 -23.20 -1.56
CA GLY A 349 -15.93 -21.85 -2.08
C GLY A 349 -14.95 -21.86 -3.26
N ASP A 350 -14.68 -20.70 -3.85
CA ASP A 350 -13.98 -20.55 -5.15
C ASP A 350 -12.45 -20.76 -5.13
N ALA A 351 -11.81 -21.15 -4.01
CA ALA A 351 -10.35 -21.17 -3.93
C ALA A 351 -9.74 -22.14 -2.90
N THR A 352 -8.47 -22.51 -3.12
CA THR A 352 -7.64 -23.35 -2.24
C THR A 352 -7.06 -22.59 -1.03
N ASP A 353 -6.97 -21.26 -1.07
CA ASP A 353 -6.23 -20.45 -0.08
C ASP A 353 -7.07 -19.36 0.65
N ALA A 354 -8.36 -19.26 0.35
CA ALA A 354 -9.27 -18.32 1.02
C ALA A 354 -10.72 -18.79 0.91
N VAL A 355 -11.57 -18.41 1.87
CA VAL A 355 -13.02 -18.49 1.70
C VAL A 355 -13.42 -17.28 0.86
N SER A 356 -13.84 -17.46 -0.40
CA SER A 356 -14.44 -16.41 -1.23
C SER A 356 -15.88 -16.79 -1.51
N VAL A 357 -16.80 -15.90 -1.19
CA VAL A 357 -18.24 -16.15 -1.31
C VAL A 357 -18.89 -14.93 -1.92
N THR A 358 -19.76 -15.17 -2.90
CA THR A 358 -20.62 -14.15 -3.51
C THR A 358 -22.06 -14.53 -3.22
N VAL A 359 -22.82 -13.62 -2.61
CA VAL A 359 -24.21 -13.85 -2.20
C VAL A 359 -25.10 -12.76 -2.80
N PRO A 360 -26.19 -13.09 -3.50
CA PRO A 360 -27.13 -12.07 -3.94
C PRO A 360 -27.81 -11.41 -2.72
N LEU A 361 -27.90 -10.08 -2.74
CA LEU A 361 -28.77 -9.35 -1.83
C LEU A 361 -30.23 -9.54 -2.28
N PRO A 362 -31.21 -9.43 -1.36
CA PRO A 362 -32.60 -9.28 -1.76
C PRO A 362 -32.75 -8.04 -2.66
N ALA A 363 -33.70 -8.12 -3.58
CA ALA A 363 -34.03 -7.03 -4.47
C ALA A 363 -34.47 -5.80 -3.66
N LEU A 364 -33.80 -4.67 -3.87
CA LEU A 364 -34.06 -3.41 -3.17
C LEU A 364 -34.85 -2.49 -4.08
N GLU A 365 -36.03 -2.08 -3.62
CA GLU A 365 -36.93 -1.20 -4.36
C GLU A 365 -36.69 0.27 -4.03
N TRP A 366 -36.59 1.07 -5.08
CA TRP A 366 -36.33 2.50 -5.04
C TRP A 366 -37.26 3.24 -5.99
N THR A 367 -37.59 4.47 -5.64
CA THR A 367 -38.30 5.40 -6.53
C THR A 367 -37.33 6.49 -6.97
N ALA A 368 -37.15 6.72 -8.27
CA ALA A 368 -36.30 7.82 -8.74
C ALA A 368 -36.91 9.18 -8.36
N THR A 369 -36.10 10.09 -7.83
CA THR A 369 -36.50 11.45 -7.44
C THR A 369 -35.77 12.48 -8.28
N GLY A 370 -36.45 13.06 -9.28
CA GLY A 370 -35.90 14.06 -10.19
C GLY A 370 -35.32 13.47 -11.46
N ASP A 371 -34.71 14.31 -12.31
CA ASP A 371 -34.23 13.91 -13.65
C ASP A 371 -32.73 13.55 -13.68
N ALA A 372 -32.04 13.68 -12.54
CA ALA A 372 -30.63 13.31 -12.42
C ALA A 372 -30.47 11.78 -12.32
N PRO A 373 -29.38 11.20 -12.87
CA PRO A 373 -29.09 9.78 -12.68
C PRO A 373 -29.07 9.39 -11.21
N ALA A 374 -29.82 8.36 -10.84
CA ALA A 374 -29.74 7.84 -9.49
C ALA A 374 -28.46 7.01 -9.33
N GLN A 375 -27.75 7.23 -8.23
CA GLN A 375 -26.45 6.62 -7.94
C GLN A 375 -26.52 5.84 -6.63
N PHE A 376 -25.97 4.63 -6.63
CA PHE A 376 -26.01 3.72 -5.49
C PHE A 376 -24.63 3.51 -4.91
N THR A 377 -24.46 3.76 -3.62
CA THR A 377 -23.20 3.60 -2.90
C THR A 377 -23.40 2.65 -1.72
N ALA A 378 -22.33 1.96 -1.31
CA ALA A 378 -22.33 1.34 0.01
C ALA A 378 -22.31 2.47 1.03
N ALA A 379 -23.24 2.44 1.98
CA ALA A 379 -23.45 3.59 2.85
C ALA A 379 -22.19 3.91 3.68
N ALA A 380 -21.99 5.20 3.95
CA ALA A 380 -20.82 5.66 4.70
C ALA A 380 -20.86 5.23 6.19
N ARG A 381 -19.88 5.69 6.97
CA ARG A 381 -19.75 5.39 8.41
C ARG A 381 -21.07 5.61 9.19
N SER A 382 -21.37 4.71 10.13
CA SER A 382 -22.48 4.78 11.09
C SER A 382 -23.88 4.85 10.48
N SER A 383 -24.04 4.29 9.27
CA SER A 383 -25.27 4.41 8.48
C SER A 383 -26.32 3.35 8.77
N ILE A 384 -25.91 2.18 9.29
CA ILE A 384 -26.81 1.07 9.63
C ILE A 384 -27.68 1.41 10.85
N GLY A 385 -27.20 2.28 11.75
CA GLY A 385 -27.85 2.53 13.04
C GLY A 385 -27.70 1.37 14.01
N ASP A 386 -28.49 1.38 15.08
CA ASP A 386 -28.47 0.36 16.12
C ASP A 386 -29.11 -0.95 15.62
N LEU A 387 -28.33 -2.02 15.66
CA LEU A 387 -28.74 -3.37 15.32
C LEU A 387 -29.14 -4.15 16.57
N THR A 388 -30.43 -4.46 16.70
CA THR A 388 -30.99 -5.22 17.84
C THR A 388 -31.26 -6.69 17.53
N SER A 389 -31.21 -7.10 16.26
CA SER A 389 -31.71 -8.41 15.81
C SER A 389 -30.76 -9.19 14.88
N VAL A 390 -29.45 -8.91 14.90
CA VAL A 390 -28.51 -9.73 14.13
C VAL A 390 -28.38 -11.10 14.79
N ALA A 391 -28.44 -12.17 14.00
CA ALA A 391 -28.41 -13.52 14.50
C ALA A 391 -27.18 -13.77 15.40
N GLY A 392 -27.41 -14.16 16.66
CA GLY A 392 -26.36 -14.52 17.61
C GLY A 392 -25.71 -13.36 18.39
N THR A 393 -26.33 -12.17 18.43
CA THR A 393 -25.93 -11.09 19.35
C THR A 393 -26.89 -10.99 20.54
N SER A 394 -26.36 -11.13 21.76
CA SER A 394 -27.08 -10.77 22.99
C SER A 394 -26.91 -9.27 23.26
N GLY A 395 -27.66 -8.44 22.56
CA GLY A 395 -27.70 -6.99 22.78
C GLY A 395 -27.57 -6.15 21.50
N THR A 396 -27.65 -4.83 21.68
CA THR A 396 -27.57 -3.85 20.61
C THR A 396 -26.12 -3.62 20.16
N VAL A 397 -25.87 -3.69 18.85
CA VAL A 397 -24.58 -3.33 18.23
C VAL A 397 -24.76 -2.04 17.44
N THR A 398 -23.80 -1.11 17.54
CA THR A 398 -23.79 0.12 16.72
C THR A 398 -22.59 0.04 15.77
N PRO A 399 -22.76 -0.44 14.52
CA PRO A 399 -21.62 -0.61 13.62
C PRO A 399 -20.94 0.72 13.28
N TYR A 400 -19.62 0.67 13.10
CA TYR A 400 -18.85 1.75 12.51
C TYR A 400 -19.19 1.93 11.03
N GLY A 401 -19.43 0.84 10.32
CA GLY A 401 -19.57 0.81 8.87
C GLY A 401 -20.99 0.92 8.32
N GLY A 402 -21.06 0.94 6.99
CA GLY A 402 -22.28 0.65 6.24
C GLY A 402 -22.46 -0.84 5.95
N LEU A 403 -21.55 -1.69 6.43
CA LEU A 403 -21.64 -3.14 6.28
C LEU A 403 -21.22 -3.81 7.59
N TYR A 404 -22.09 -4.66 8.12
CA TYR A 404 -21.84 -5.42 9.35
C TYR A 404 -22.15 -6.90 9.13
N GLY A 405 -21.16 -7.77 9.30
CA GLY A 405 -21.28 -9.21 9.29
C GLY A 405 -21.23 -9.79 10.70
N ARG A 406 -22.10 -10.75 10.98
CA ARG A 406 -21.99 -11.65 12.14
C ARG A 406 -21.83 -13.06 11.61
N LEU A 407 -20.59 -13.53 11.58
CA LEU A 407 -20.24 -14.88 11.14
C LEU A 407 -20.39 -15.85 12.32
N SER A 408 -20.84 -17.06 12.02
CA SER A 408 -20.88 -18.18 12.97
C SER A 408 -20.04 -19.34 12.45
N PHE A 409 -19.27 -19.96 13.34
CA PHE A 409 -18.50 -21.17 13.06
C PHE A 409 -18.99 -22.26 13.99
N THR A 410 -19.78 -23.20 13.44
CA THR A 410 -20.29 -24.35 14.19
C THR A 410 -19.32 -25.51 14.02
N THR A 411 -18.71 -25.94 15.12
CA THR A 411 -17.69 -27.01 15.09
C THR A 411 -18.35 -28.40 15.10
N ALA A 412 -17.56 -29.45 14.85
CA ALA A 412 -18.05 -30.84 14.83
C ALA A 412 -18.73 -31.27 16.15
N ASP A 413 -18.43 -30.63 17.27
CA ASP A 413 -19.08 -30.89 18.57
C ASP A 413 -20.41 -30.13 18.77
N GLY A 414 -20.86 -29.38 17.75
CA GLY A 414 -22.09 -28.56 17.78
C GLY A 414 -21.93 -27.19 18.45
N SER A 415 -20.80 -26.90 19.09
CA SER A 415 -20.55 -25.56 19.65
C SER A 415 -20.42 -24.52 18.53
N THR A 416 -21.02 -23.35 18.73
CA THR A 416 -21.00 -22.26 17.76
C THR A 416 -20.22 -21.08 18.31
N GLN A 417 -19.21 -20.63 17.55
CA GLN A 417 -18.44 -19.43 17.84
C GLN A 417 -18.89 -18.31 16.91
N HIS A 418 -18.96 -17.08 17.43
CA HIS A 418 -19.34 -15.91 16.64
C HIS A 418 -18.17 -14.96 16.47
N VAL A 419 -18.16 -14.28 15.32
CA VAL A 419 -17.20 -13.23 14.99
C VAL A 419 -17.94 -12.11 14.26
N SER A 420 -17.71 -10.86 14.65
CA SER A 420 -18.20 -9.71 13.90
C SER A 420 -17.18 -9.23 12.88
N LEU A 421 -17.68 -8.73 11.74
CA LEU A 421 -16.95 -7.99 10.72
C LEU A 421 -17.67 -6.66 10.54
N ASP A 422 -17.07 -5.56 10.98
CA ASP A 422 -17.65 -4.23 10.87
C ASP A 422 -16.84 -3.41 9.87
N CYS A 423 -17.40 -3.24 8.68
CA CYS A 423 -16.69 -2.85 7.48
C CYS A 423 -17.03 -1.41 7.07
N VAL A 424 -16.00 -0.58 7.00
CA VAL A 424 -16.11 0.85 6.69
C VAL A 424 -15.56 1.11 5.29
N SER A 425 -16.24 1.98 4.52
CA SER A 425 -15.69 2.56 3.29
C SER A 425 -14.61 3.57 3.66
N GLY A 426 -13.38 3.10 3.84
CA GLY A 426 -12.37 3.85 4.56
C GLY A 426 -11.16 3.00 4.93
N ARG A 427 -10.18 3.68 5.53
CA ARG A 427 -9.07 3.06 6.25
C ARG A 427 -9.34 3.07 7.74
N VAL A 428 -9.04 1.96 8.41
CA VAL A 428 -9.12 1.76 9.84
C VAL A 428 -7.70 1.69 10.39
N ASP A 429 -7.31 2.69 11.17
CA ASP A 429 -6.10 2.61 11.97
C ASP A 429 -6.49 2.16 13.38
N ALA A 430 -5.91 1.05 13.85
CA ALA A 430 -6.05 0.63 15.25
C ALA A 430 -5.50 1.74 16.15
N GLY A 431 -6.38 2.33 16.96
CA GLY A 431 -6.10 3.46 17.83
C GLY A 431 -5.39 3.07 19.12
N THR A 432 -5.51 3.94 20.12
CA THR A 432 -4.80 3.87 21.40
C THR A 432 -4.98 2.53 22.10
N ALA A 433 -3.87 1.88 22.52
CA ALA A 433 -3.82 0.55 23.14
C ALA A 433 -4.53 0.41 24.52
N GLY A 434 -5.41 1.36 24.89
CA GLY A 434 -6.09 1.42 26.18
C GLY A 434 -7.59 1.06 26.18
N VAL A 435 -8.24 0.95 25.01
CA VAL A 435 -9.67 0.57 24.94
C VAL A 435 -9.79 -0.94 24.77
N ALA A 436 -10.39 -1.62 25.76
CA ALA A 436 -10.64 -3.06 25.72
C ALA A 436 -11.53 -3.42 24.52
N TYR A 437 -11.36 -4.63 24.01
CA TYR A 437 -12.13 -5.10 22.87
C TYR A 437 -13.56 -5.45 23.31
N ALA A 438 -14.57 -5.00 22.57
CA ALA A 438 -15.97 -5.35 22.78
C ALA A 438 -16.73 -5.44 21.44
N GLU A 439 -17.49 -6.52 21.24
CA GLU A 439 -18.28 -6.78 20.02
C GLU A 439 -19.50 -5.84 19.85
N ALA A 440 -19.55 -4.72 20.58
CA ALA A 440 -20.70 -3.81 20.63
C ALA A 440 -20.59 -2.62 19.65
N GLY A 441 -19.46 -2.47 18.94
CA GLY A 441 -19.26 -1.42 17.93
C GLY A 441 -18.99 -0.03 18.53
N ASP A 442 -19.37 1.03 17.81
CA ASP A 442 -19.12 2.45 18.12
C ASP A 442 -20.05 3.05 19.19
N ARG A 443 -20.29 2.30 20.27
CA ARG A 443 -21.13 2.74 21.39
C ARG A 443 -20.35 2.88 22.69
N PRO A 444 -20.83 3.69 23.66
CA PRO A 444 -20.27 3.72 25.01
C PRO A 444 -20.25 2.32 25.65
N GLY A 445 -19.10 1.93 26.21
CA GLY A 445 -18.86 0.58 26.74
C GLY A 445 -18.61 -0.50 25.68
N GLY A 446 -18.64 -0.14 24.39
CA GLY A 446 -18.17 -0.94 23.27
C GLY A 446 -16.72 -0.63 22.88
N ASP A 447 -16.44 -0.68 21.58
CA ASP A 447 -15.12 -0.38 21.00
C ASP A 447 -14.90 1.13 20.76
N GLN A 448 -15.83 2.01 21.18
CA GLN A 448 -15.76 3.44 20.90
C GLN A 448 -14.39 4.05 21.29
N GLY A 449 -13.77 4.74 20.33
CA GLY A 449 -12.45 5.34 20.49
C GLY A 449 -11.26 4.37 20.33
N ARG A 450 -11.50 3.07 20.13
CA ARG A 450 -10.47 2.07 19.84
C ARG A 450 -9.92 2.19 18.43
N TYR A 451 -10.71 2.65 17.46
CA TYR A 451 -10.32 2.73 16.06
C TYR A 451 -10.41 4.17 15.55
N ALA A 452 -9.37 4.61 14.83
CA ALA A 452 -9.39 5.84 14.05
C ALA A 452 -9.77 5.50 12.62
N ILE A 453 -10.94 5.97 12.17
CA ILE A 453 -11.46 5.66 10.84
C ILE A 453 -11.26 6.88 9.96
N ARG A 454 -10.44 6.73 8.92
CA ARG A 454 -10.32 7.69 7.82
C ARG A 454 -11.27 7.26 6.72
N ALA A 455 -12.48 7.82 6.76
CA ALA A 455 -13.51 7.53 5.76
C ALA A 455 -13.05 7.98 4.36
N PHE A 456 -13.36 7.18 3.36
CA PHE A 456 -13.32 7.58 1.96
C PHE A 456 -14.73 7.96 1.51
N ALA A 457 -14.83 8.81 0.49
CA ALA A 457 -16.11 8.99 -0.20
C ALA A 457 -16.53 7.61 -0.75
N PRO A 458 -17.74 7.12 -0.45
CA PRO A 458 -18.16 5.82 -0.94
C PRO A 458 -18.37 5.90 -2.44
N ASP A 459 -17.79 4.95 -3.19
CA ASP A 459 -17.96 4.89 -4.63
C ASP A 459 -19.34 4.38 -5.03
N ALA A 460 -19.91 4.99 -6.08
CA ALA A 460 -21.19 4.59 -6.61
C ALA A 460 -21.07 3.26 -7.36
N PHE A 461 -21.40 2.14 -6.73
CA PHE A 461 -21.27 0.82 -7.33
C PHE A 461 -22.24 0.57 -8.51
N ALA A 462 -23.34 1.33 -8.60
CA ALA A 462 -24.25 1.31 -9.74
C ALA A 462 -24.85 2.71 -10.01
N ALA A 463 -25.24 2.95 -11.27
CA ALA A 463 -26.03 4.11 -11.66
C ALA A 463 -27.23 3.70 -12.52
N THR A 464 -28.35 4.43 -12.41
CA THR A 464 -29.48 4.35 -13.34
C THR A 464 -29.59 5.65 -14.13
N ARG A 465 -29.93 5.55 -15.42
CA ARG A 465 -30.32 6.73 -16.20
C ARG A 465 -31.76 7.08 -15.87
N VAL A 466 -32.00 8.30 -15.40
CA VAL A 466 -33.36 8.78 -15.25
C VAL A 466 -33.78 9.49 -16.53
N THR A 467 -34.79 8.95 -17.21
CA THR A 467 -35.42 9.68 -18.32
C THR A 467 -36.33 10.74 -17.72
N PRO A 468 -36.20 12.03 -18.14
CA PRO A 468 -37.12 13.06 -17.70
C PRO A 468 -38.56 12.62 -17.97
N ALA A 469 -39.47 12.95 -17.06
CA ALA A 469 -40.88 12.76 -17.32
C ALA A 469 -41.21 13.47 -18.64
N THR A 470 -41.70 12.73 -19.64
CA THR A 470 -42.13 13.34 -20.89
C THR A 470 -43.18 14.39 -20.53
N PRO A 471 -42.94 15.68 -20.79
CA PRO A 471 -43.92 16.70 -20.49
C PRO A 471 -45.24 16.33 -21.18
N PRO A 472 -46.41 16.55 -20.55
CA PRO A 472 -47.67 16.40 -21.26
C PRO A 472 -47.59 17.20 -22.55
N ALA A 473 -47.98 16.58 -23.68
CA ALA A 473 -47.85 17.18 -24.99
C ALA A 473 -48.42 18.61 -24.95
N PRO A 474 -47.65 19.65 -25.31
CA PRO A 474 -48.19 21.00 -25.36
C PRO A 474 -49.37 21.02 -26.33
N PRO A 475 -50.45 21.79 -26.06
CA PRO A 475 -51.50 21.99 -27.04
C PRO A 475 -50.88 22.51 -28.35
N VAL A 476 -51.27 21.90 -29.47
CA VAL A 476 -50.75 22.18 -30.81
C VAL A 476 -50.90 23.67 -31.11
N ALA A 477 -49.79 24.41 -31.03
CA ALA A 477 -49.72 25.82 -31.41
C ALA A 477 -49.36 25.93 -32.89
N VAL A 478 -50.11 26.79 -33.59
CA VAL A 478 -49.93 27.19 -35.00
C VAL A 478 -48.56 27.84 -35.18
N PRO A 479 -47.82 27.55 -36.28
CA PRO A 479 -46.46 28.05 -36.47
C PRO A 479 -46.46 29.51 -36.94
N ASP A 480 -45.70 30.36 -36.24
CA ASP A 480 -45.31 31.70 -36.70
C ASP A 480 -43.87 31.70 -37.26
N PRO A 481 -43.51 32.69 -38.12
CA PRO A 481 -42.41 32.58 -39.06
C PRO A 481 -41.04 32.97 -38.49
N VAL A 482 -40.04 32.41 -39.17
CA VAL A 482 -38.59 32.49 -38.98
C VAL A 482 -38.04 33.92 -38.88
N ALA A 483 -37.12 34.15 -37.93
CA ALA A 483 -36.17 35.27 -37.93
C ALA A 483 -34.71 34.75 -37.98
N PRO A 484 -33.81 35.33 -38.80
CA PRO A 484 -32.40 34.95 -38.87
C PRO A 484 -31.49 35.91 -38.10
N GLY A 485 -30.42 35.40 -37.49
CA GLY A 485 -29.17 36.16 -37.31
C GLY A 485 -28.41 36.04 -35.98
N GLY A 486 -27.07 35.93 -36.09
CA GLY A 486 -26.07 36.12 -35.02
C GLY A 486 -25.47 34.80 -34.52
N GLY A 487 -24.17 34.52 -34.56
CA GLY A 487 -22.95 35.32 -34.65
C GLY A 487 -21.92 34.65 -33.73
N THR A 488 -20.91 33.99 -34.28
CA THR A 488 -19.96 33.14 -33.53
C THR A 488 -18.92 33.97 -32.76
N PRO A 489 -18.74 33.79 -31.43
CA PRO A 489 -17.67 34.44 -30.70
C PRO A 489 -16.37 33.62 -30.72
N ALA A 490 -15.24 34.32 -30.81
CA ALA A 490 -13.89 33.78 -30.82
C ALA A 490 -13.46 33.24 -29.42
N PRO A 491 -12.56 32.23 -29.37
CA PRO A 491 -12.14 31.62 -28.10
C PRO A 491 -11.15 32.51 -27.32
N PRO A 492 -11.22 32.52 -25.97
CA PRO A 492 -10.32 33.29 -25.12
C PRO A 492 -8.92 32.62 -24.99
N THR A 493 -7.89 33.45 -25.03
CA THR A 493 -6.49 33.11 -24.76
C THR A 493 -6.27 32.76 -23.28
N VAL A 494 -5.67 31.59 -23.02
CA VAL A 494 -5.33 31.06 -21.69
C VAL A 494 -3.97 31.62 -21.22
N PRO A 495 -3.86 32.19 -20.01
CA PRO A 495 -2.60 32.68 -19.46
C PRO A 495 -1.71 31.53 -18.92
N ALA A 496 -0.40 31.70 -19.06
CA ALA A 496 0.61 30.72 -18.63
C ALA A 496 0.64 30.53 -17.09
N PRO A 497 0.89 29.30 -16.60
CA PRO A 497 0.91 29.01 -15.17
C PRO A 497 2.14 29.61 -14.46
N PRO A 498 2.00 30.03 -13.18
CA PRO A 498 3.09 30.62 -12.41
C PRO A 498 4.16 29.60 -12.04
N VAL A 499 5.42 30.04 -12.13
CA VAL A 499 6.62 29.29 -11.71
C VAL A 499 6.59 29.11 -10.19
N VAL A 500 6.59 27.86 -9.73
CA VAL A 500 6.62 27.51 -8.30
C VAL A 500 8.07 27.42 -7.82
N THR A 501 8.46 28.31 -6.92
CA THR A 501 9.77 28.29 -6.24
C THR A 501 9.80 27.19 -5.17
N PRO A 502 10.78 26.26 -5.16
CA PRO A 502 10.84 25.18 -4.17
C PRO A 502 11.05 25.69 -2.75
N GLY A 503 10.26 25.19 -1.81
CA GLY A 503 10.41 25.47 -0.38
C GLY A 503 11.66 24.81 0.25
N PRO A 504 12.10 25.29 1.42
CA PRO A 504 13.32 24.82 2.08
C PRO A 504 13.20 23.34 2.51
N ARG A 505 14.28 22.60 2.22
CA ARG A 505 14.40 21.15 2.50
C ARG A 505 14.33 20.87 4.01
N PRO A 506 13.48 19.94 4.49
CA PRO A 506 13.39 19.60 5.91
C PRO A 506 14.74 19.10 6.46
N ALA A 507 15.12 19.57 7.65
CA ALA A 507 16.32 19.13 8.34
C ALA A 507 16.20 17.66 8.79
N VAL A 508 17.14 16.82 8.36
CA VAL A 508 17.17 15.39 8.67
C VAL A 508 17.68 15.18 10.11
N VAL A 509 16.86 14.57 10.97
CA VAL A 509 17.27 14.17 12.33
C VAL A 509 18.12 12.89 12.25
N PRO A 510 19.34 12.86 12.82
CA PRO A 510 20.22 11.69 12.72
C PRO A 510 19.66 10.48 13.47
N THR A 511 19.81 9.30 12.87
CA THR A 511 19.36 8.02 13.40
C THR A 511 20.20 7.58 14.62
N LYS A 512 19.58 7.14 15.71
CA LYS A 512 20.23 6.75 16.97
C LYS A 512 19.94 5.29 17.33
N LEU A 513 20.97 4.43 17.33
CA LEU A 513 20.85 3.04 17.77
C LEU A 513 20.74 2.94 19.30
N ARG A 514 19.85 2.08 19.80
CA ARG A 514 19.71 1.76 21.23
C ARG A 514 19.74 0.25 21.47
N VAL A 515 20.37 -0.18 22.55
CA VAL A 515 20.29 -1.56 23.05
C VAL A 515 19.14 -1.63 24.06
N LEU A 516 18.06 -2.36 23.79
CA LEU A 516 16.86 -2.43 24.65
C LEU A 516 16.91 -3.52 25.73
N SER A 517 17.86 -4.44 25.64
CA SER A 517 17.95 -5.55 26.60
C SER A 517 18.27 -5.04 28.01
N VAL A 518 17.51 -5.50 29.02
CA VAL A 518 17.71 -5.19 30.45
C VAL A 518 18.51 -6.28 31.19
N GLY A 519 18.51 -7.48 30.64
CA GLY A 519 19.31 -8.63 31.05
C GLY A 519 19.44 -9.59 29.87
N LEU A 520 20.37 -10.54 29.95
CA LEU A 520 20.59 -11.53 28.92
C LEU A 520 20.48 -12.92 29.53
N ARG A 521 19.87 -13.86 28.81
CA ARG A 521 19.83 -15.28 29.20
C ARG A 521 20.38 -16.12 28.06
N SER A 522 21.34 -16.99 28.35
CA SER A 522 21.85 -17.95 27.38
C SER A 522 20.95 -19.17 27.33
N ALA A 523 20.33 -19.44 26.19
CA ALA A 523 19.55 -20.66 25.98
C ALA A 523 20.05 -21.35 24.72
N GLN A 524 20.29 -22.66 24.80
CA GLN A 524 20.75 -23.47 23.66
C GLN A 524 22.00 -22.89 22.96
N GLY A 525 22.94 -22.36 23.73
CA GLY A 525 24.17 -21.74 23.21
C GLY A 525 23.95 -20.45 22.43
N LYS A 526 22.78 -19.80 22.58
CA LYS A 526 22.45 -18.51 21.95
C LYS A 526 22.13 -17.47 23.03
N VAL A 527 22.44 -16.21 22.75
CA VAL A 527 22.15 -15.06 23.61
C VAL A 527 21.29 -14.08 22.81
N PRO A 528 20.01 -13.89 23.16
CA PRO A 528 19.13 -12.94 22.48
C PRO A 528 19.46 -11.50 22.93
N VAL A 529 19.65 -10.59 21.97
CA VAL A 529 19.89 -9.16 22.20
C VAL A 529 18.89 -8.36 21.36
N SER A 530 18.08 -7.52 22.03
CA SER A 530 17.14 -6.60 21.39
C SER A 530 17.80 -5.25 21.11
N LEU A 531 17.76 -4.82 19.85
CA LEU A 531 18.28 -3.55 19.36
C LEU A 531 17.14 -2.74 18.73
N GLN A 532 17.15 -1.42 18.90
CA GLN A 532 16.19 -0.50 18.31
C GLN A 532 16.91 0.59 17.51
N CYS A 533 16.36 0.92 16.34
CA CYS A 533 16.78 2.06 15.55
C CYS A 533 15.84 3.24 15.81
N ALA A 534 16.24 4.19 16.67
CA ALA A 534 15.43 5.37 16.96
C ALA A 534 15.66 6.45 15.89
N GLY A 535 14.61 6.87 15.20
CA GLY A 535 14.64 7.88 14.14
C GLY A 535 13.56 7.59 13.10
N THR A 536 13.14 8.61 12.35
CA THR A 536 12.18 8.49 11.24
C THR A 536 12.85 8.29 9.89
N VAL A 537 14.18 8.48 9.82
CA VAL A 537 14.97 8.40 8.58
C VAL A 537 16.31 7.69 8.86
N GLY A 538 16.72 6.79 7.97
CA GLY A 538 17.99 6.05 8.02
C GLY A 538 17.93 4.66 8.67
N ILE A 539 18.65 3.68 8.11
CA ILE A 539 18.69 2.29 8.59
C ILE A 539 19.87 2.12 9.55
N CYS A 540 19.63 1.55 10.74
CA CYS A 540 20.71 1.19 11.65
C CYS A 540 21.34 -0.13 11.22
N ARG A 541 22.58 -0.09 10.72
CA ARG A 541 23.40 -1.26 10.40
C ARG A 541 24.73 -1.26 11.15
N GLY A 542 25.34 -2.42 11.33
CA GLY A 542 26.59 -2.57 12.06
C GLY A 542 26.85 -3.99 12.56
N THR A 543 27.72 -4.15 13.55
CA THR A 543 27.95 -5.44 14.22
C THR A 543 27.64 -5.37 15.70
N VAL A 544 27.06 -6.45 16.25
CA VAL A 544 26.80 -6.58 17.69
C VAL A 544 27.56 -7.76 18.27
N THR A 545 28.18 -7.56 19.43
CA THR A 545 28.95 -8.56 20.19
C THR A 545 28.65 -8.45 21.68
N VAL A 546 28.79 -9.55 22.42
CA VAL A 546 28.76 -9.55 23.89
C VAL A 546 30.16 -9.88 24.42
N ARG A 547 30.71 -9.03 25.29
CA ARG A 547 32.03 -9.19 25.91
C ARG A 547 31.92 -9.22 27.43
N SER A 548 32.82 -9.91 28.13
CA SER A 548 32.91 -9.82 29.59
C SER A 548 33.36 -8.42 30.00
N THR A 549 32.84 -7.89 31.11
CA THR A 549 33.35 -6.62 31.66
C THR A 549 34.65 -6.82 32.42
N ALA A 550 34.82 -7.98 33.08
CA ALA A 550 36.04 -8.34 33.80
C ALA A 550 37.01 -9.15 32.91
N ILE A 551 38.30 -9.10 33.27
CA ILE A 551 39.32 -10.02 32.75
C ILE A 551 39.10 -11.39 33.42
N LEU A 552 38.86 -12.43 32.62
CA LEU A 552 38.56 -13.77 33.10
C LEU A 552 39.68 -14.74 32.72
N ARG A 553 39.88 -15.77 33.56
CA ARG A 553 40.78 -16.87 33.26
C ARG A 553 40.09 -17.86 32.31
N VAL A 554 40.63 -18.06 31.11
CA VAL A 554 40.21 -19.08 30.15
C VAL A 554 41.41 -19.97 29.86
N GLY A 555 41.37 -21.19 30.39
CA GLY A 555 42.54 -22.08 30.42
C GLY A 555 43.69 -21.49 31.24
N ARG A 556 44.87 -21.35 30.62
CA ARG A 556 46.07 -20.77 31.24
C ARG A 556 46.17 -19.24 31.09
N THR A 557 45.30 -18.61 30.30
CA THR A 557 45.38 -17.17 29.98
C THR A 557 44.32 -16.35 30.75
N ARG A 558 44.66 -15.10 31.12
CA ARG A 558 43.71 -14.11 31.65
C ARG A 558 43.44 -13.07 30.57
N LYS A 559 42.20 -12.96 30.09
CA LYS A 559 41.83 -12.01 29.01
C LYS A 559 40.39 -11.53 29.15
N GLN A 560 40.06 -10.42 28.49
CA GLN A 560 38.65 -10.04 28.30
C GLN A 560 38.02 -10.99 27.28
N VAL A 561 36.94 -11.68 27.67
CA VAL A 561 36.37 -12.76 26.88
C VAL A 561 35.27 -12.22 25.98
N THR A 562 35.39 -12.44 24.67
CA THR A 562 34.27 -12.24 23.74
C THR A 562 33.34 -13.43 23.86
N VAL A 563 32.20 -13.23 24.52
CA VAL A 563 31.26 -14.30 24.92
C VAL A 563 30.52 -14.84 23.70
N THR A 564 30.17 -13.98 22.74
CA THR A 564 29.44 -14.35 21.52
C THR A 564 30.23 -14.00 20.27
N ARG A 565 29.99 -14.74 19.18
CA ARG A 565 30.44 -14.30 17.85
C ARG A 565 29.78 -12.98 17.47
N ALA A 566 30.47 -12.17 16.68
CA ALA A 566 29.91 -10.96 16.11
C ALA A 566 28.81 -11.33 15.12
N VAL A 567 27.70 -10.58 15.18
CA VAL A 567 26.59 -10.73 14.23
C VAL A 567 26.33 -9.37 13.60
N SER A 568 26.23 -9.33 12.27
CA SER A 568 25.81 -8.13 11.56
C SER A 568 24.33 -7.86 11.81
N TYR A 569 23.97 -6.61 12.07
CA TYR A 569 22.59 -6.18 12.24
C TYR A 569 22.17 -5.18 11.16
N ARG A 570 20.88 -5.19 10.84
CA ARG A 570 20.18 -4.22 9.97
C ARG A 570 18.77 -4.03 10.50
N ILE A 571 18.43 -2.79 10.88
CA ILE A 571 17.18 -2.43 11.55
C ILE A 571 16.64 -1.17 10.89
N ASP A 572 15.43 -1.25 10.35
CA ASP A 572 14.76 -0.11 9.72
C ASP A 572 14.40 0.97 10.75
N PRO A 573 14.32 2.26 10.34
CA PRO A 573 14.00 3.35 11.25
C PRO A 573 12.65 3.13 11.94
N GLY A 574 12.62 3.30 13.26
CA GLY A 574 11.44 3.08 14.11
C GLY A 574 11.27 1.64 14.58
N TYR A 575 12.00 0.66 14.01
CA TYR A 575 11.82 -0.75 14.34
C TYR A 575 12.75 -1.23 15.45
N THR A 576 12.29 -2.29 16.12
CA THR A 576 13.06 -3.08 17.09
C THR A 576 13.28 -4.48 16.54
N LYS A 577 14.49 -5.02 16.65
CA LYS A 577 14.82 -6.36 16.16
C LYS A 577 15.62 -7.15 17.18
N LEU A 578 15.26 -8.43 17.31
CA LEU A 578 15.92 -9.38 18.21
C LEU A 578 16.98 -10.19 17.45
N TYR A 579 18.22 -10.13 17.92
CA TYR A 579 19.35 -10.88 17.36
C TYR A 579 19.71 -12.04 18.28
N LYS A 580 19.84 -13.24 17.74
CA LYS A 580 20.27 -14.43 18.48
C LYS A 580 21.76 -14.68 18.24
N LEU A 581 22.62 -14.20 19.15
CA LEU A 581 24.07 -14.33 18.99
C LEU A 581 24.55 -15.70 19.48
N VAL A 582 25.39 -16.36 18.70
CA VAL A 582 25.96 -17.67 19.06
C VAL A 582 27.08 -17.50 20.07
N VAL A 583 27.03 -18.26 21.18
CA VAL A 583 28.07 -18.29 22.21
C VAL A 583 29.34 -18.91 21.62
N GLY A 584 30.46 -18.19 21.72
CA GLY A 584 31.76 -18.67 21.27
C GLY A 584 32.35 -19.71 22.22
N ARG A 585 33.42 -20.40 21.80
CA ARG A 585 34.07 -21.47 22.59
C ARG A 585 34.48 -20.99 23.98
N ASP A 586 35.17 -19.84 24.04
CA ASP A 586 35.61 -19.25 25.31
C ASP A 586 34.43 -18.80 26.18
N GLY A 587 33.39 -18.22 25.56
CA GLY A 587 32.15 -17.86 26.24
C GLY A 587 31.44 -19.06 26.85
N ALA A 588 31.39 -20.19 26.13
CA ALA A 588 30.80 -21.43 26.62
C ALA A 588 31.58 -21.98 27.82
N THR A 589 32.92 -21.96 27.77
CA THR A 589 33.78 -22.37 28.90
C THR A 589 33.50 -21.52 30.15
N VAL A 590 33.41 -20.20 29.99
CA VAL A 590 33.11 -19.28 31.11
C VAL A 590 31.70 -19.50 31.68
N LEU A 591 30.69 -19.64 30.82
CA LEU A 591 29.29 -19.83 31.23
C LEU A 591 29.04 -21.21 31.87
N ARG A 592 29.89 -22.22 31.60
CA ARG A 592 29.87 -23.48 32.35
C ARG A 592 30.33 -23.29 33.79
N ALA A 593 31.36 -22.46 34.00
CA ALA A 593 31.93 -22.21 35.33
C ALA A 593 31.14 -21.18 36.15
N ARG A 594 30.29 -20.35 35.53
CA ARG A 594 29.57 -19.25 36.21
C ARG A 594 28.10 -19.20 35.80
N ARG A 595 27.19 -19.22 36.79
CA ARG A 595 25.74 -19.06 36.57
C ARG A 595 25.34 -17.64 36.14
N LYS A 596 26.09 -16.63 36.59
CA LYS A 596 25.89 -15.21 36.25
C LYS A 596 27.21 -14.60 35.81
N LEU A 597 27.18 -13.77 34.77
CA LEU A 597 28.35 -13.08 34.23
C LEU A 597 28.02 -11.62 33.91
N ALA A 598 28.81 -10.69 34.46
CA ALA A 598 28.74 -9.28 34.04
C ALA A 598 29.34 -9.12 32.64
N VAL A 599 28.54 -8.57 31.72
CA VAL A 599 28.89 -8.43 30.30
C VAL A 599 28.58 -7.02 29.79
N GLN A 600 29.16 -6.68 28.65
CA GLN A 600 28.87 -5.48 27.88
C GLN A 600 28.43 -5.90 26.49
N VAL A 601 27.23 -5.48 26.09
CA VAL A 601 26.80 -5.53 24.69
C VAL A 601 27.47 -4.35 23.99
N VAL A 602 28.24 -4.65 22.96
CA VAL A 602 28.94 -3.66 22.13
C VAL A 602 28.36 -3.75 20.73
N ALA A 603 27.56 -2.74 20.35
CA ALA A 603 27.05 -2.56 19.00
C ALA A 603 27.89 -1.47 18.31
N ARG A 604 28.57 -1.82 17.22
CA ARG A 604 29.35 -0.91 16.39
C ARG A 604 28.53 -0.58 15.15
N PRO A 605 27.94 0.62 15.04
CA PRO A 605 27.27 1.04 13.81
C PRO A 605 28.25 1.08 12.64
N ALA A 606 27.76 0.83 11.44
CA ALA A 606 28.55 1.07 10.23
C ALA A 606 28.84 2.58 10.09
N GLY A 607 30.00 2.90 9.53
CA GLY A 607 30.50 4.28 9.40
C GLY A 607 31.35 4.74 10.60
N LYS A 608 31.64 6.06 10.66
CA LYS A 608 32.49 6.68 11.70
C LYS A 608 31.76 6.94 13.03
N ASN A 609 30.68 6.21 13.31
CA ASN A 609 29.86 6.40 14.50
C ASN A 609 30.49 5.73 15.73
N ALA A 610 30.38 6.38 16.88
CA ALA A 610 30.85 5.81 18.14
C ALA A 610 30.11 4.51 18.48
N PRO A 611 30.78 3.50 19.06
CA PRO A 611 30.13 2.26 19.48
C PRO A 611 29.11 2.52 20.58
N VAL A 612 27.91 1.95 20.43
CA VAL A 612 26.89 1.94 21.47
C VAL A 612 27.17 0.77 22.40
N THR A 613 27.37 1.06 23.69
CA THR A 613 27.65 0.02 24.68
C THR A 613 26.66 0.03 25.82
N ARG A 614 26.29 -1.16 26.31
CA ARG A 614 25.40 -1.32 27.47
C ARG A 614 25.91 -2.45 28.36
N LYS A 615 26.15 -2.15 29.65
CA LYS A 615 26.51 -3.14 30.67
C LYS A 615 25.26 -3.89 31.13
N LEU A 616 25.32 -5.22 31.17
CA LEU A 616 24.21 -6.13 31.47
C LEU A 616 24.71 -7.35 32.25
N VAL A 617 23.78 -8.13 32.81
CA VAL A 617 24.08 -9.43 33.40
C VAL A 617 23.59 -10.54 32.47
N LEU A 618 24.48 -11.48 32.15
CA LEU A 618 24.18 -12.69 31.41
C LEU A 618 24.00 -13.87 32.36
N THR A 619 22.81 -14.47 32.36
CA THR A 619 22.49 -15.70 33.10
C THR A 619 22.50 -16.91 32.17
N ARG A 620 22.90 -18.07 32.69
CA ARG A 620 22.76 -19.35 31.98
C ARG A 620 21.38 -19.94 32.17
#